data_AF-A0A291GGA0-F1
#
_entry.id   AF-A0A291GGA0-F1
#
_cell.length_a   1.000
_cell.length_b   1.000
_cell.length_c   1.000
_cell.angle_alpha   90.00
_cell.angle_beta   90.00
_cell.angle_gamma   90.00
#
_symmetry.space_group_name_H-M   'P 1'
#
loop_
_entity.id
_entity.type
_entity.pdbx_description
1 polymer ?
#
loop_
_entity_poly.entity_id
_entity_poly.type
_entity_poly.pdbx_seq_one_letter_code
_entity_poly.pdbx_strand_id
1 'polypeptide(L)'
;MGLSALTPPKSQDAVHETLLEFHDNRLLIDLCGEFDRNLAQIEHKLEVQIVRRGNMLSVMGTGSARGRASAVLQDLYGKLEAGREIEPGDIDGMIRMGEAESDKGLPGDQMEMFRGGEVEIKTRKKLVEPRTAAQKDYVTNLFKHELAFGIGPAGTGKTYLAVAVGVNMLINGHVDRIILSRPAVEAGERLGFLPGTQDEKVDPYMQPLYDALNDFIPAKQVQKMREEKTIEIAPLAFMRGRTLSRAFVVLDEAQNATTMQMKMFLTRLGEGSRMVITGDRSQVDLPRGVQSGLRDAERILAGLPNISFNYFTSKDVVRHPLVAAIIEAYEADEAQ
;
A
#
# COMPACT_ATOMS: atom_id res chain seq x y z
N MET A 1 64.13 10.87 -36.14
CA MET A 1 62.74 11.14 -36.56
C MET A 1 61.85 10.11 -35.89
N GLY A 2 60.98 10.56 -34.98
CA GLY A 2 60.20 9.69 -34.11
C GLY A 2 58.85 9.26 -34.70
N LEU A 3 58.42 8.10 -34.20
CA LEU A 3 57.05 7.64 -33.88
C LEU A 3 55.94 7.77 -34.93
N SER A 4 55.30 6.64 -35.24
CA SER A 4 53.83 6.59 -35.14
C SER A 4 53.37 5.17 -34.81
N ALA A 5 53.20 4.92 -33.51
CA ALA A 5 52.36 3.83 -33.02
C ALA A 5 50.91 4.18 -33.37
N LEU A 6 50.24 3.31 -34.12
CA LEU A 6 48.81 3.42 -34.40
C LEU A 6 48.05 3.27 -33.06
N THR A 7 47.53 4.39 -32.57
CA THR A 7 46.61 4.43 -31.44
C THR A 7 45.24 3.99 -31.96
N PRO A 8 44.54 3.02 -31.36
CA PRO A 8 43.15 2.76 -31.72
C PRO A 8 42.29 3.98 -31.37
N PRO A 9 41.20 4.25 -32.09
CA PRO A 9 40.37 5.41 -31.82
C PRO A 9 39.81 5.33 -30.40
N LYS A 10 39.96 6.40 -29.62
CA LYS A 10 39.19 6.59 -28.38
C LYS A 10 37.74 6.82 -28.80
N SER A 11 36.91 5.78 -28.79
CA SER A 11 35.46 5.95 -28.84
C SER A 11 35.02 6.64 -27.55
N GLN A 12 34.79 7.95 -27.64
CA GLN A 12 34.20 8.79 -26.60
C GLN A 12 32.68 8.68 -26.61
N ASP A 13 32.17 7.47 -26.42
CA ASP A 13 30.83 7.23 -25.87
C ASP A 13 31.01 6.15 -24.81
N ALA A 14 31.52 6.56 -23.64
CA ALA A 14 31.64 5.65 -22.51
C ALA A 14 30.22 5.35 -22.01
N VAL A 15 29.60 4.31 -22.58
CA VAL A 15 28.50 3.61 -21.95
C VAL A 15 29.07 3.06 -20.64
N HIS A 16 28.86 3.82 -19.57
CA HIS A 16 29.38 3.47 -18.25
C HIS A 16 28.65 2.21 -17.78
N GLU A 17 29.41 1.14 -17.54
CA GLU A 17 28.94 -0.16 -17.08
C GLU A 17 29.03 -0.24 -15.55
N THR A 18 27.98 -0.72 -14.88
CA THR A 18 28.03 -1.16 -13.48
C THR A 18 27.86 -2.67 -13.46
N LEU A 19 28.85 -3.37 -12.90
CA LEU A 19 28.83 -4.80 -12.76
C LEU A 19 28.30 -5.18 -11.37
N LEU A 20 27.28 -6.04 -11.33
CA LEU A 20 26.71 -6.60 -10.11
C LEU A 20 27.02 -8.09 -10.08
N GLU A 21 27.64 -8.55 -9.00
CA GLU A 21 27.92 -9.96 -8.77
C GLU A 21 26.94 -10.53 -7.76
N PHE A 22 26.33 -11.67 -8.10
CA PHE A 22 25.40 -12.38 -7.24
C PHE A 22 25.99 -13.76 -6.90
N HIS A 23 25.91 -14.16 -5.64
CA HIS A 23 26.58 -15.37 -5.15
C HIS A 23 25.73 -16.64 -5.27
N ASP A 24 24.40 -16.53 -5.22
CA ASP A 24 23.48 -17.66 -5.41
C ASP A 24 22.85 -17.62 -6.80
N ASN A 25 23.27 -18.56 -7.65
CA ASN A 25 22.77 -18.70 -9.03
C ASN A 25 21.28 -19.08 -9.09
N ARG A 26 20.71 -19.71 -8.05
CA ARG A 26 19.29 -20.08 -8.02
C ARG A 26 18.44 -18.84 -7.84
N LEU A 27 18.80 -18.02 -6.85
CA LEU A 27 18.15 -16.72 -6.63
C LEU A 27 18.36 -15.79 -7.83
N LEU A 28 19.52 -15.84 -8.49
CA LEU A 28 19.73 -15.07 -9.71
C LEU A 28 18.78 -15.49 -10.86
N ILE A 29 18.38 -16.76 -10.97
CA ILE A 29 17.38 -17.20 -11.95
C ILE A 29 16.01 -16.59 -11.60
N ASP A 30 15.63 -16.65 -10.32
CA ASP A 30 14.37 -16.06 -9.85
C ASP A 30 14.35 -14.53 -10.00
N LEU A 31 15.50 -13.88 -9.82
CA LEU A 31 15.71 -12.45 -10.04
C LEU A 31 15.45 -12.07 -11.50
N CYS A 32 15.99 -12.84 -12.44
CA CYS A 32 15.76 -12.62 -13.87
C CYS A 32 14.29 -12.84 -14.25
N GLY A 33 13.63 -13.78 -13.58
CA GLY A 33 12.26 -14.17 -13.88
C GLY A 33 12.16 -15.02 -15.15
N GLU A 34 10.97 -15.58 -15.38
CA GLU A 34 10.71 -16.41 -16.56
C GLU A 34 10.99 -15.63 -17.85
N PHE A 35 11.83 -16.19 -18.73
CA PHE A 35 12.30 -15.53 -19.96
C PHE A 35 12.90 -14.13 -19.75
N ASP A 36 13.61 -13.91 -18.64
CA ASP A 36 14.23 -12.63 -18.27
C ASP A 36 13.23 -11.46 -18.13
N ARG A 37 11.94 -11.76 -17.91
CA ARG A 37 10.86 -10.76 -17.86
C ARG A 37 11.12 -9.63 -16.85
N ASN A 38 11.74 -9.93 -15.71
CA ASN A 38 11.98 -8.94 -14.68
C ASN A 38 13.08 -7.96 -15.11
N LEU A 39 14.12 -8.46 -15.80
CA LEU A 39 15.17 -7.61 -16.36
C LEU A 39 14.58 -6.71 -17.44
N ALA A 40 13.80 -7.27 -18.37
CA ALA A 40 13.15 -6.50 -19.44
C ALA A 40 12.26 -5.38 -18.90
N GLN A 41 11.54 -5.63 -17.80
CA GLN A 41 10.72 -4.62 -17.12
C GLN A 41 11.57 -3.48 -16.54
N ILE A 42 12.71 -3.80 -15.90
CA ILE A 42 13.64 -2.80 -15.35
C ILE A 42 14.30 -2.01 -16.47
N GLU A 43 14.75 -2.66 -17.54
CA GLU A 43 15.32 -2.04 -18.75
C GLU A 43 14.36 -1.01 -19.35
N HIS A 44 13.11 -1.42 -19.59
CA HIS A 44 12.10 -0.56 -20.19
C HIS A 44 11.75 0.63 -19.30
N LYS A 45 11.62 0.45 -17.98
CA LYS A 45 11.18 1.51 -17.06
C LYS A 45 12.27 2.51 -16.71
N LEU A 46 13.53 2.07 -16.65
CA LEU A 46 14.65 2.92 -16.27
C LEU A 46 15.51 3.38 -17.46
N GLU A 47 15.16 2.97 -18.68
CA GLU A 47 15.91 3.26 -19.91
C GLU A 47 17.38 2.82 -19.79
N VAL A 48 17.58 1.60 -19.30
CA VAL A 48 18.90 0.95 -19.16
C VAL A 48 18.95 -0.32 -20.00
N GLN A 49 20.16 -0.81 -20.25
CA GLN A 49 20.40 -2.12 -20.82
C GLN A 49 21.06 -3.02 -19.78
N ILE A 50 20.55 -4.23 -19.60
CA ILE A 50 21.02 -5.23 -18.64
C ILE A 50 21.47 -6.46 -19.39
N VAL A 51 22.75 -6.83 -19.24
CA VAL A 51 23.31 -8.04 -19.85
C VAL A 51 23.69 -9.04 -18.77
N ARG A 52 23.13 -10.24 -18.85
CA ARG A 52 23.47 -11.34 -17.96
C ARG A 52 24.71 -12.10 -18.47
N ARG A 53 25.71 -12.28 -17.60
CA ARG A 53 26.92 -13.08 -17.87
C ARG A 53 27.23 -13.97 -16.67
N GLY A 54 26.79 -15.23 -16.72
CA GLY A 54 27.01 -16.18 -15.63
C GLY A 54 26.25 -15.74 -14.36
N ASN A 55 27.00 -15.45 -13.30
CA ASN A 55 26.51 -14.95 -12.02
C ASN A 55 26.55 -13.41 -11.90
N MET A 56 26.86 -12.71 -13.00
CA MET A 56 26.96 -11.26 -13.04
C MET A 56 25.87 -10.64 -13.92
N LEU A 57 25.36 -9.49 -13.49
CA LEU A 57 24.55 -8.59 -14.30
C LEU A 57 25.33 -7.31 -14.60
N SER A 58 25.42 -6.97 -15.87
CA SER A 58 26.04 -5.74 -16.37
C SER A 58 24.95 -4.74 -16.69
N VAL A 59 24.93 -3.59 -15.99
CA VAL A 59 23.96 -2.52 -16.19
C VAL A 59 24.61 -1.35 -16.92
N MET A 60 24.04 -0.98 -18.05
CA MET A 60 24.52 0.07 -18.96
C MET A 60 23.46 1.14 -19.12
N GLY A 61 23.84 2.42 -19.04
CA GLY A 61 22.92 3.55 -19.18
C GLY A 61 23.50 4.84 -18.62
N THR A 62 22.66 5.85 -18.43
CA THR A 62 23.07 7.10 -17.77
C THR A 62 23.43 6.85 -16.30
N GLY A 63 24.29 7.68 -15.70
CA GLY A 63 24.75 7.47 -14.32
C GLY A 63 23.63 7.32 -13.30
N SER A 64 22.58 8.16 -13.39
CA SER A 64 21.40 8.12 -12.52
C SER A 64 20.54 6.87 -12.80
N ALA A 65 20.21 6.60 -14.06
CA ALA A 65 19.41 5.43 -14.44
C ALA A 65 20.08 4.11 -14.04
N ARG A 66 21.38 3.99 -14.30
CA ARG A 66 22.21 2.83 -13.94
C ARG A 66 22.30 2.63 -12.43
N GLY A 67 22.46 3.72 -11.67
CA GLY A 67 22.45 3.67 -10.19
C GLY A 67 21.13 3.15 -9.65
N ARG A 68 20.01 3.68 -10.16
CA ARG A 68 18.66 3.22 -9.80
C ARG A 68 18.43 1.75 -10.16
N ALA A 69 18.78 1.34 -11.38
CA ALA A 69 18.64 -0.04 -11.82
C ALA A 69 19.49 -0.99 -10.97
N SER A 70 20.70 -0.56 -10.58
CA SER A 70 21.56 -1.35 -9.71
C SER A 70 20.99 -1.53 -8.31
N ALA A 71 20.43 -0.45 -7.73
CA ALA A 71 19.76 -0.51 -6.43
C ALA A 71 18.54 -1.45 -6.48
N VAL A 72 17.68 -1.31 -7.49
CA VAL A 72 16.51 -2.20 -7.67
C VAL A 72 16.92 -3.66 -7.79
N LEU A 73 17.95 -3.98 -8.58
CA LEU A 73 18.44 -5.36 -8.72
C LEU A 73 19.00 -5.92 -7.40
N GLN A 74 19.71 -5.10 -6.62
CA GLN A 74 20.24 -5.50 -5.30
C GLN A 74 19.11 -5.69 -4.28
N ASP A 75 18.10 -4.82 -4.26
CA ASP A 75 16.96 -4.91 -3.35
C ASP A 75 16.09 -6.14 -3.66
N LEU A 76 15.83 -6.41 -4.94
CA LEU A 76 15.13 -7.63 -5.38
C LEU A 76 15.92 -8.89 -5.01
N TYR A 77 17.24 -8.85 -5.18
CA TYR A 77 18.08 -9.98 -4.77
C TYR A 77 18.09 -10.18 -3.25
N GLY A 78 18.18 -9.11 -2.46
CA GLY A 78 18.05 -9.18 -0.99
C GLY A 78 16.69 -9.73 -0.54
N LYS A 79 15.61 -9.41 -1.28
CA LYS A 79 14.27 -9.98 -1.06
C LYS A 79 14.28 -11.51 -1.26
N LEU A 80 14.92 -11.98 -2.33
CA LEU A 80 15.09 -13.41 -2.61
C LEU A 80 15.97 -14.11 -1.56
N GLU A 81 17.06 -13.48 -1.11
CA GLU A 81 17.93 -14.02 -0.05
C GLU A 81 17.18 -14.20 1.28
N ALA A 82 16.18 -13.36 1.55
CA ALA A 82 15.28 -13.49 2.68
C ALA A 82 14.20 -14.58 2.50
N GLY A 83 14.25 -15.35 1.40
CA GLY A 83 13.32 -16.43 1.07
C GLY A 83 11.95 -15.94 0.57
N ARG A 84 11.87 -14.72 0.02
CA ARG A 84 10.63 -14.12 -0.50
C ARG A 84 10.60 -14.21 -2.02
N GLU A 85 9.42 -14.40 -2.61
CA GLU A 85 9.24 -14.39 -4.07
C GLU A 85 9.11 -12.97 -4.63
N ILE A 86 9.40 -12.79 -5.92
CA ILE A 86 9.21 -11.51 -6.64
C ILE A 86 7.83 -11.52 -7.31
N GLU A 87 6.93 -10.63 -6.88
CA GLU A 87 5.64 -10.40 -7.52
C GLU A 87 5.72 -9.32 -8.62
N PRO A 88 4.84 -9.34 -9.64
CA PRO A 88 4.86 -8.36 -10.74
C PRO A 88 4.81 -6.88 -10.30
N GLY A 89 4.19 -6.61 -9.13
CA GLY A 89 4.08 -5.26 -8.58
C GLY A 89 5.28 -4.80 -7.75
N ASP A 90 6.23 -5.69 -7.45
CA ASP A 90 7.39 -5.37 -6.60
C ASP A 90 8.40 -4.51 -7.33
N ILE A 91 8.69 -4.85 -8.59
CA ILE A 91 9.60 -4.07 -9.46
C ILE A 91 9.09 -2.63 -9.58
N ASP A 92 7.77 -2.48 -9.80
CA ASP A 92 7.11 -1.17 -9.90
C ASP A 92 7.11 -0.39 -8.59
N GLY A 93 7.06 -1.08 -7.46
CA GLY A 93 7.19 -0.47 -6.14
C GLY A 93 8.62 0.01 -5.86
N MET A 94 9.61 -0.84 -6.11
CA MET A 94 11.02 -0.52 -5.86
C MET A 94 11.53 0.61 -6.75
N ILE A 95 11.16 0.64 -8.03
CA ILE A 95 11.49 1.75 -8.93
C ILE A 95 10.93 3.07 -8.40
N ARG A 96 9.65 3.08 -7.98
CA ARG A 96 9.00 4.29 -7.43
C ARG A 96 9.60 4.74 -6.11
N MET A 97 10.00 3.82 -5.24
CA MET A 97 10.64 4.15 -3.97
C MET A 97 12.06 4.72 -4.17
N GLY A 98 12.83 4.16 -5.10
CA GLY A 98 14.16 4.68 -5.45
C GLY A 98 14.13 6.11 -6.02
N GLU A 99 13.05 6.49 -6.72
CA GLU A 99 12.85 7.88 -7.18
C GLU A 99 12.69 8.87 -6.01
N ALA A 100 11.91 8.50 -4.99
CA ALA A 100 11.65 9.35 -3.83
C ALA A 100 12.88 9.58 -2.93
N GLU A 101 13.81 8.62 -2.88
CA GLU A 101 15.06 8.75 -2.11
C GLU A 101 16.11 9.59 -2.85
N SER A 102 16.15 9.56 -4.18
CA SER A 102 17.12 10.32 -4.98
C SER A 102 16.92 11.84 -4.97
N ASP A 103 15.71 12.33 -4.61
CA ASP A 103 15.40 13.77 -4.49
C ASP A 103 15.80 14.35 -3.11
N LYS A 104 16.21 13.48 -2.17
CA LYS A 104 16.75 13.88 -0.86
C LYS A 104 18.23 13.54 -0.82
N GLY A 105 19.06 14.40 -1.42
CA GLY A 105 20.51 14.28 -1.28
C GLY A 105 20.94 14.37 0.18
N LEU A 106 21.26 13.23 0.80
CA LEU A 106 22.15 13.08 1.96
C LEU A 106 22.61 11.60 2.07
N PRO A 107 23.85 11.34 2.54
CA PRO A 107 24.51 10.05 2.41
C PRO A 107 24.20 9.10 3.58
N GLY A 108 23.99 7.83 3.23
CA GLY A 108 24.49 6.67 3.96
C GLY A 108 24.11 6.56 5.44
N ASP A 109 22.86 6.18 5.74
CA ASP A 109 22.55 5.41 6.96
C ASP A 109 21.18 4.70 6.94
N GLN A 110 20.56 4.50 5.77
CA GLN A 110 19.17 4.01 5.67
C GLN A 110 19.05 2.52 5.28
N MET A 111 20.18 1.81 5.19
CA MET A 111 20.23 0.39 4.79
C MET A 111 20.05 -0.60 5.97
N GLU A 112 19.94 -0.13 7.21
CA GLU A 112 19.72 -1.00 8.38
C GLU A 112 18.26 -1.14 8.84
N MET A 113 17.29 -0.48 8.19
CA MET A 113 15.87 -0.56 8.60
C MET A 113 15.10 -1.77 8.07
N PHE A 114 15.64 -2.49 7.07
CA PHE A 114 14.94 -3.63 6.43
C PHE A 114 15.48 -5.00 6.83
N ARG A 115 16.50 -5.06 7.70
CA ARG A 115 16.92 -6.28 8.38
C ARG A 115 16.32 -6.30 9.79
N GLY A 116 15.03 -6.59 9.89
CA GLY A 116 14.39 -6.96 11.16
C GLY A 116 13.77 -5.83 12.01
N GLY A 117 13.29 -4.73 11.42
CA GLY A 117 12.61 -3.66 12.15
C GLY A 117 11.09 -3.63 11.88
N GLU A 118 10.29 -3.81 12.95
CA GLU A 118 8.88 -3.42 13.26
C GLU A 118 7.78 -3.21 12.19
N VAL A 119 8.04 -3.30 10.89
CA VAL A 119 7.06 -3.01 9.81
C VAL A 119 6.97 -4.18 8.83
N GLU A 120 6.98 -5.41 9.35
CA GLU A 120 6.66 -6.61 8.59
C GLU A 120 5.33 -7.20 9.08
N ILE A 121 4.28 -7.04 8.27
CA ILE A 121 3.01 -7.70 8.52
C ILE A 121 3.09 -9.13 7.99
N LYS A 122 3.52 -10.06 8.84
CA LYS A 122 3.49 -11.50 8.53
C LYS A 122 2.06 -12.03 8.67
N THR A 123 1.45 -12.36 7.54
CA THR A 123 0.17 -13.08 7.47
C THR A 123 0.33 -14.34 6.61
N ARG A 124 -0.34 -15.43 6.99
CA ARG A 124 -0.08 -16.82 6.57
C ARG A 124 -0.32 -17.13 5.07
N LYS A 125 -0.67 -16.14 4.23
CA LYS A 125 -1.00 -16.34 2.81
C LYS A 125 -0.42 -15.31 1.83
N LYS A 126 -0.03 -14.12 2.28
CA LYS A 126 0.49 -13.04 1.43
C LYS A 126 1.28 -12.05 2.28
N LEU A 127 2.48 -11.67 1.84
CA LEU A 127 3.27 -10.62 2.49
C LEU A 127 2.82 -9.28 1.90
N VAL A 128 2.29 -8.38 2.73
CA VAL A 128 1.84 -7.07 2.27
C VAL A 128 2.91 -6.05 2.61
N GLU A 129 3.62 -5.61 1.57
CA GLU A 129 4.65 -4.59 1.66
C GLU A 129 4.11 -3.27 1.06
N PRO A 130 4.34 -2.12 1.73
CA PRO A 130 4.12 -0.81 1.14
C PRO A 130 4.91 -0.68 -0.17
N ARG A 131 4.25 -0.20 -1.22
CA ARG A 131 4.85 -0.03 -2.56
C ARG A 131 5.19 1.43 -2.89
N THR A 132 4.81 2.37 -2.04
CA THR A 132 5.17 3.79 -2.14
C THR A 132 5.61 4.34 -0.79
N ALA A 133 6.36 5.44 -0.81
CA ALA A 133 6.78 6.13 0.42
C ALA A 133 5.59 6.54 1.29
N ALA A 134 4.51 7.06 0.69
CA ALA A 134 3.30 7.44 1.43
C ALA A 134 2.62 6.23 2.10
N GLN A 135 2.61 5.07 1.44
CA GLN A 135 2.11 3.83 2.05
C GLN A 135 3.00 3.38 3.22
N LYS A 136 4.32 3.51 3.11
CA LYS A 136 5.27 3.17 4.18
C LYS A 136 5.09 4.07 5.40
N ASP A 137 4.97 5.38 5.17
CA ASP A 137 4.70 6.37 6.21
C ASP A 137 3.34 6.11 6.88
N TYR A 138 2.31 5.80 6.09
CA TYR A 138 0.99 5.46 6.61
C TYR A 138 1.03 4.24 7.53
N VAL A 139 1.63 3.12 7.08
CA VAL A 139 1.75 1.91 7.91
C VAL A 139 2.52 2.21 9.20
N THR A 140 3.63 2.95 9.10
CA THR A 140 4.41 3.38 10.28
C THR A 140 3.55 4.19 11.26
N ASN A 141 2.73 5.11 10.74
CA ASN A 141 1.85 5.93 11.56
C ASN A 141 0.71 5.15 12.20
N LEU A 142 0.21 4.07 11.57
CA LEU A 142 -0.77 3.17 12.17
C LEU A 142 -0.25 2.46 13.42
N PHE A 143 1.05 2.16 13.49
CA PHE A 143 1.69 1.60 14.69
C PHE A 143 2.05 2.67 15.74
N LYS A 144 2.25 3.93 15.35
CA LYS A 144 2.65 5.01 16.28
C LYS A 144 1.50 5.75 16.93
N HIS A 145 0.35 5.86 16.27
CA HIS A 145 -0.76 6.71 16.71
C HIS A 145 -1.99 5.90 17.10
N GLU A 146 -2.75 6.38 18.09
CA GLU A 146 -4.01 5.77 18.51
C GLU A 146 -5.13 6.06 17.51
N LEU A 147 -5.08 7.22 16.85
CA LEU A 147 -6.01 7.59 15.79
C LEU A 147 -5.23 8.00 14.53
N ALA A 148 -5.57 7.38 13.41
CA ALA A 148 -4.95 7.65 12.13
C ALA A 148 -5.99 7.85 11.03
N PHE A 149 -5.74 8.82 10.17
CA PHE A 149 -6.53 9.08 8.97
C PHE A 149 -5.72 8.68 7.74
N GLY A 150 -6.29 7.85 6.87
CA GLY A 150 -5.78 7.55 5.54
C GLY A 150 -6.70 8.15 4.49
N ILE A 151 -6.29 9.25 3.85
CA ILE A 151 -7.15 10.05 3.00
C ILE A 151 -6.57 10.10 1.58
N GLY A 152 -7.33 9.67 0.59
CA GLY A 152 -6.96 9.85 -0.82
C GLY A 152 -7.68 8.90 -1.76
N PRO A 153 -7.29 8.87 -3.04
CA PRO A 153 -8.00 8.16 -4.09
C PRO A 153 -8.22 6.67 -3.85
N ALA A 154 -9.21 6.09 -4.55
CA ALA A 154 -9.40 4.64 -4.59
C ALA A 154 -8.19 3.92 -5.23
N GLY A 155 -7.80 2.76 -4.68
CA GLY A 155 -6.65 1.99 -5.18
C GLY A 155 -5.28 2.42 -4.64
N THR A 156 -5.23 3.35 -3.69
CA THR A 156 -4.01 3.75 -2.95
C THR A 156 -3.64 2.80 -1.81
N GLY A 157 -4.48 1.80 -1.53
CA GLY A 157 -4.23 0.79 -0.50
C GLY A 157 -4.60 1.21 0.94
N LYS A 158 -5.15 2.41 1.16
CA LYS A 158 -5.48 2.96 2.50
C LYS A 158 -6.25 1.99 3.43
N THR A 159 -7.32 1.38 2.94
CA THR A 159 -8.16 0.45 3.72
C THR A 159 -7.49 -0.91 3.84
N TYR A 160 -6.89 -1.40 2.75
CA TYR A 160 -6.19 -2.68 2.71
C TYR A 160 -5.02 -2.74 3.70
N LEU A 161 -4.17 -1.72 3.70
CA LEU A 161 -3.03 -1.60 4.63
C LEU A 161 -3.50 -1.43 6.08
N ALA A 162 -4.60 -0.72 6.33
CA ALA A 162 -5.18 -0.63 7.66
C ALA A 162 -5.65 -1.99 8.20
N VAL A 163 -6.36 -2.76 7.37
CA VAL A 163 -6.80 -4.12 7.71
C VAL A 163 -5.58 -5.03 7.95
N ALA A 164 -4.55 -4.93 7.11
CA ALA A 164 -3.30 -5.68 7.29
C ALA A 164 -2.68 -5.44 8.67
N VAL A 165 -2.53 -4.15 9.06
CA VAL A 165 -1.97 -3.77 10.38
C VAL A 165 -2.87 -4.29 11.50
N GLY A 166 -4.19 -4.15 11.37
CA GLY A 166 -5.14 -4.66 12.36
C GLY A 166 -5.02 -6.17 12.58
N VAL A 167 -4.92 -6.94 11.50
CA VAL A 167 -4.69 -8.39 11.56
C VAL A 167 -3.36 -8.73 12.23
N ASN A 168 -2.29 -8.00 11.90
CA ASN A 168 -0.99 -8.18 12.55
C ASN A 168 -1.08 -7.95 14.07
N MET A 169 -1.70 -6.84 14.49
CA MET A 169 -1.88 -6.51 15.90
C MET A 169 -2.71 -7.56 16.63
N LEU A 170 -3.76 -8.08 15.99
CA LEU A 170 -4.60 -9.14 16.55
C LEU A 170 -3.81 -10.45 16.75
N ILE A 171 -3.08 -10.90 15.71
CA ILE A 171 -2.29 -12.14 15.77
C ILE A 171 -1.19 -12.04 16.83
N ASN A 172 -0.58 -10.88 16.98
CA ASN A 172 0.47 -10.62 17.97
C ASN A 172 -0.08 -10.27 19.37
N GLY A 173 -1.40 -10.29 19.59
CA GLY A 173 -2.03 -10.05 20.89
C GLY A 173 -1.97 -8.60 21.39
N HIS A 174 -1.69 -7.63 20.52
CA HIS A 174 -1.72 -6.20 20.87
C HIS A 174 -3.16 -5.68 21.02
N VAL A 175 -4.10 -6.30 20.31
CA VAL A 175 -5.54 -6.06 20.43
C VAL A 175 -6.25 -7.40 20.52
N ASP A 176 -7.44 -7.43 21.12
CA ASP A 176 -8.22 -8.66 21.29
C ASP A 176 -9.23 -8.86 20.15
N ARG A 177 -9.56 -7.79 19.41
CA ARG A 177 -10.58 -7.82 18.36
C ARG A 177 -10.35 -6.79 17.27
N ILE A 178 -10.89 -7.06 16.08
CA ILE A 178 -10.95 -6.13 14.95
C ILE A 178 -12.40 -5.75 14.70
N ILE A 179 -12.67 -4.47 14.53
CA ILE A 179 -14.01 -3.95 14.20
C ILE A 179 -13.90 -3.15 12.90
N LEU A 180 -14.51 -3.64 11.83
CA LEU A 180 -14.58 -2.95 10.55
C LEU A 180 -15.99 -2.38 10.37
N SER A 181 -16.07 -1.09 10.04
CA SER A 181 -17.33 -0.41 9.87
C SER A 181 -17.31 0.47 8.63
N ARG A 182 -18.49 0.65 8.03
CA ARG A 182 -18.69 1.53 6.88
C ARG A 182 -20.04 2.23 7.03
N PRO A 183 -20.17 3.51 6.66
CA PRO A 183 -21.46 4.20 6.65
C PRO A 183 -22.40 3.54 5.64
N ALA A 184 -23.64 3.30 6.04
CA ALA A 184 -24.68 2.91 5.08
C ALA A 184 -25.10 4.17 4.32
N VAL A 185 -24.68 4.30 3.06
CA VAL A 185 -25.16 5.33 2.14
C VAL A 185 -25.79 4.65 0.95
N GLU A 186 -27.01 5.11 0.62
CA GLU A 186 -27.76 4.64 -0.53
C GLU A 186 -27.10 5.18 -1.80
N ALA A 187 -26.16 4.41 -2.36
CA ALA A 187 -25.55 4.71 -3.65
C ALA A 187 -26.57 4.49 -4.78
N GLY A 188 -27.52 5.42 -4.94
CA GLY A 188 -28.45 5.48 -6.07
C GLY A 188 -29.62 4.48 -6.05
N GLU A 189 -29.53 3.37 -5.30
CA GLU A 189 -30.63 2.42 -5.11
C GLU A 189 -31.15 2.48 -3.67
N ARG A 190 -32.48 2.63 -3.50
CA ARG A 190 -33.12 2.65 -2.18
C ARG A 190 -32.82 1.32 -1.48
N LEU A 191 -32.24 1.36 -0.28
CA LEU A 191 -31.93 0.17 0.54
C LEU A 191 -33.20 -0.69 0.81
N GLY A 192 -34.38 -0.10 0.61
CA GLY A 192 -35.71 -0.67 0.83
C GLY A 192 -36.15 -1.81 -0.11
N PHE A 193 -35.39 -2.23 -1.12
CA PHE A 193 -35.88 -3.22 -2.11
C PHE A 193 -35.18 -4.58 -2.13
N LEU A 194 -34.09 -4.80 -1.38
CA LEU A 194 -33.51 -6.14 -1.30
C LEU A 194 -34.36 -7.01 -0.35
N PRO A 195 -34.94 -8.15 -0.79
CA PRO A 195 -35.59 -9.10 0.10
C PRO A 195 -34.54 -9.78 0.99
N GLY A 196 -34.84 -9.99 2.27
CA GLY A 196 -33.90 -10.63 3.21
C GLY A 196 -33.89 -10.00 4.62
N THR A 197 -33.10 -10.59 5.52
CA THR A 197 -32.81 -10.07 6.86
C THR A 197 -32.01 -8.76 6.80
N GLN A 198 -31.95 -8.00 7.90
CA GLN A 198 -31.21 -6.73 7.92
C GLN A 198 -29.71 -6.91 7.60
N ASP A 199 -29.14 -8.07 7.96
CA ASP A 199 -27.76 -8.42 7.67
C ASP A 199 -27.55 -8.72 6.17
N GLU A 200 -28.45 -9.50 5.56
CA GLU A 200 -28.41 -9.84 4.12
C GLU A 200 -28.50 -8.61 3.19
N LYS A 201 -29.12 -7.51 3.66
CA LYS A 201 -29.23 -6.26 2.88
C LYS A 201 -27.98 -5.39 2.96
N VAL A 202 -27.21 -5.49 4.03
CA VAL A 202 -26.02 -4.66 4.27
C VAL A 202 -24.75 -5.37 3.81
N ASP A 203 -24.75 -6.71 3.78
CA ASP A 203 -23.62 -7.54 3.40
C ASP A 203 -22.95 -7.17 2.05
N PRO A 204 -23.67 -6.83 0.96
CA PRO A 204 -23.02 -6.43 -0.30
C PRO A 204 -22.10 -5.21 -0.17
N TYR A 205 -22.47 -4.24 0.67
CA TYR A 205 -21.66 -3.03 0.90
C TYR A 205 -20.45 -3.31 1.79
N MET A 206 -20.48 -4.39 2.56
CA MET A 206 -19.38 -4.82 3.43
C MET A 206 -18.44 -5.80 2.72
N GLN A 207 -18.80 -6.34 1.55
CA GLN A 207 -18.01 -7.32 0.79
C GLN A 207 -16.53 -6.92 0.62
N PRO A 208 -16.17 -5.67 0.28
CA PRO A 208 -14.76 -5.29 0.15
C PRO A 208 -13.94 -5.48 1.45
N LEU A 209 -14.58 -5.35 2.62
CA LEU A 209 -13.94 -5.58 3.92
C LEU A 209 -13.74 -7.07 4.19
N TYR A 210 -14.69 -7.92 3.77
CA TYR A 210 -14.53 -9.37 3.81
C TYR A 210 -13.39 -9.83 2.91
N ASP A 211 -13.34 -9.32 1.68
CA ASP A 211 -12.29 -9.67 0.71
C ASP A 211 -10.91 -9.27 1.24
N ALA A 212 -10.79 -8.05 1.79
CA ALA A 212 -9.55 -7.59 2.41
C ALA A 212 -9.11 -8.49 3.57
N LEU A 213 -10.01 -8.94 4.44
CA LEU A 213 -9.67 -9.88 5.52
C LEU A 213 -9.23 -11.25 5.00
N ASN A 214 -9.90 -11.75 3.95
CA ASN A 214 -9.65 -13.08 3.38
C ASN A 214 -8.28 -13.22 2.72
N ASP A 215 -7.66 -12.10 2.33
CA ASP A 215 -6.27 -12.04 1.87
C ASP A 215 -5.28 -12.38 3.00
N PHE A 216 -5.62 -12.07 4.25
CA PHE A 216 -4.73 -12.22 5.40
C PHE A 216 -5.05 -13.45 6.26
N ILE A 217 -6.32 -13.81 6.35
CA ILE A 217 -6.84 -14.88 7.18
C ILE A 217 -7.69 -15.81 6.30
N PRO A 218 -7.51 -17.14 6.33
CA PRO A 218 -8.36 -18.04 5.55
C PRO A 218 -9.86 -17.85 5.85
N ALA A 219 -10.70 -17.84 4.82
CA ALA A 219 -12.14 -17.56 4.95
C ALA A 219 -12.86 -18.38 6.03
N LYS A 220 -12.57 -19.68 6.16
CA LYS A 220 -13.13 -20.54 7.22
C LYS A 220 -12.76 -20.03 8.63
N GLN A 221 -11.55 -19.52 8.79
CA GLN A 221 -11.09 -18.95 10.06
C GLN A 221 -11.71 -17.58 10.31
N VAL A 222 -11.84 -16.73 9.28
CA VAL A 222 -12.57 -15.45 9.38
C VAL A 222 -13.99 -15.69 9.86
N GLN A 223 -14.69 -16.67 9.27
CA GLN A 223 -16.04 -17.03 9.67
C GLN A 223 -16.12 -17.42 11.15
N LYS A 224 -15.25 -18.32 11.61
CA LYS A 224 -15.17 -18.70 13.03
C LYS A 224 -14.89 -17.49 13.94
N MET A 225 -13.94 -16.64 13.57
CA MET A 225 -13.59 -15.43 14.35
C MET A 225 -14.73 -14.42 14.40
N ARG A 226 -15.61 -14.40 13.39
CA ARG A 226 -16.85 -13.60 13.42
C ARG A 226 -17.89 -14.16 14.37
N GLU A 227 -18.11 -15.48 14.35
CA GLU A 227 -19.00 -16.16 15.29
C GLU A 227 -18.55 -15.93 16.75
N GLU A 228 -17.23 -15.94 16.99
CA GLU A 228 -16.61 -15.65 18.28
C GLU A 228 -16.52 -14.14 18.61
N LYS A 229 -16.96 -13.25 17.71
CA LYS A 229 -16.88 -11.77 17.83
C LYS A 229 -15.46 -11.21 18.01
N THR A 230 -14.45 -11.99 17.62
CA THR A 230 -13.05 -11.52 17.51
C THR A 230 -12.89 -10.60 16.30
N ILE A 231 -13.62 -10.86 15.21
CA ILE A 231 -13.73 -9.96 14.07
C ILE A 231 -15.19 -9.55 13.94
N GLU A 232 -15.47 -8.26 13.91
CA GLU A 232 -16.81 -7.73 13.71
C GLU A 232 -16.82 -6.85 12.46
N ILE A 233 -17.77 -7.10 11.57
CA ILE A 233 -18.03 -6.24 10.40
C ILE A 233 -19.47 -5.78 10.53
N ALA A 234 -19.68 -4.48 10.73
CA ALA A 234 -21.00 -3.93 11.01
C ALA A 234 -21.15 -2.49 10.51
N PRO A 235 -22.34 -2.09 10.05
CA PRO A 235 -22.58 -0.71 9.62
C PRO A 235 -22.42 0.29 10.79
N LEU A 236 -22.05 1.52 10.45
CA LEU A 236 -21.69 2.58 11.40
C LEU A 236 -22.72 2.81 12.52
N ALA A 237 -24.01 2.62 12.23
CA ALA A 237 -25.09 2.80 13.20
C ALA A 237 -24.95 1.89 14.44
N PHE A 238 -24.34 0.71 14.30
CA PHE A 238 -24.18 -0.28 15.37
C PHE A 238 -23.08 0.10 16.37
N MET A 239 -22.32 1.15 16.08
CA MET A 239 -21.27 1.67 16.97
C MET A 239 -21.83 2.55 18.08
N ARG A 240 -23.10 2.94 17.98
CA ARG A 240 -23.76 3.82 18.94
C ARG A 240 -23.79 3.19 20.33
N GLY A 241 -23.40 3.97 21.34
CA GLY A 241 -23.46 3.55 22.75
C GLY A 241 -22.40 2.54 23.17
N ARG A 242 -21.44 2.22 22.29
CA ARG A 242 -20.34 1.29 22.60
C ARG A 242 -19.11 2.02 23.12
N THR A 243 -18.30 1.30 23.88
CA THR A 243 -16.90 1.67 24.14
C THR A 243 -16.03 0.58 23.54
N LEU A 244 -15.18 0.96 22.60
CA LEU A 244 -14.35 0.04 21.84
C LEU A 244 -12.98 -0.03 22.49
N SER A 245 -12.85 -0.81 23.56
CA SER A 245 -11.57 -1.07 24.24
C SER A 245 -10.88 -2.32 23.67
N ARG A 246 -9.54 -2.34 23.77
CA ARG A 246 -8.63 -3.40 23.28
C ARG A 246 -8.96 -3.87 21.86
N ALA A 247 -9.29 -2.93 20.98
CA ALA A 247 -9.77 -3.19 19.64
C ALA A 247 -8.98 -2.41 18.58
N PHE A 248 -8.77 -3.02 17.41
CA PHE A 248 -8.37 -2.29 16.22
C PHE A 248 -9.60 -1.99 15.38
N VAL A 249 -9.94 -0.71 15.24
CA VAL A 249 -11.20 -0.24 14.67
C VAL A 249 -10.92 0.47 13.35
N VAL A 250 -11.63 0.13 12.28
CA VAL A 250 -11.53 0.80 10.98
C VAL A 250 -12.90 1.34 10.58
N LEU A 251 -12.99 2.64 10.27
CA LEU A 251 -14.11 3.23 9.56
C LEU A 251 -13.72 3.48 8.11
N ASP A 252 -14.26 2.67 7.21
CA ASP A 252 -14.03 2.79 5.77
C ASP A 252 -15.10 3.66 5.09
N GLU A 253 -14.74 4.24 3.94
CA GLU A 253 -15.53 5.27 3.24
C GLU A 253 -16.06 6.37 4.16
N ALA A 254 -15.21 6.87 5.04
CA ALA A 254 -15.59 7.84 6.05
C ALA A 254 -16.11 9.17 5.48
N GLN A 255 -15.84 9.47 4.21
CA GLN A 255 -16.41 10.64 3.53
C GLN A 255 -17.94 10.58 3.45
N ASN A 256 -18.50 9.37 3.54
CA ASN A 256 -19.92 9.06 3.51
C ASN A 256 -20.55 9.02 4.92
N ALA A 257 -19.79 9.37 5.97
CA ALA A 257 -20.34 9.65 7.28
C ALA A 257 -20.69 11.14 7.41
N THR A 258 -21.82 11.46 8.03
CA THR A 258 -22.15 12.83 8.44
C THR A 258 -21.25 13.30 9.60
N THR A 259 -21.15 14.62 9.80
CA THR A 259 -20.43 15.20 10.96
C THR A 259 -20.87 14.61 12.30
N MET A 260 -22.19 14.40 12.48
CA MET A 260 -22.73 13.79 13.70
C MET A 260 -22.30 12.33 13.86
N GLN A 261 -22.33 11.55 12.79
CA GLN A 261 -21.89 10.15 12.82
C GLN A 261 -20.39 10.02 13.06
N MET A 262 -19.57 10.89 12.45
CA MET A 262 -18.13 10.93 12.69
C MET A 262 -17.82 11.24 14.15
N LYS A 263 -18.42 12.30 14.72
CA LYS A 263 -18.26 12.63 16.15
C LYS A 263 -18.71 11.48 17.05
N MET A 264 -19.85 10.85 16.72
CA MET A 264 -20.36 9.69 17.45
C MET A 264 -19.33 8.56 17.46
N PHE A 265 -18.75 8.24 16.30
CA PHE A 265 -17.79 7.15 16.13
C PHE A 265 -16.44 7.42 16.82
N LEU A 266 -15.83 8.58 16.59
CA LEU A 266 -14.54 8.95 17.18
C LEU A 266 -14.58 8.91 18.72
N THR A 267 -15.71 9.28 19.31
CA THR A 267 -15.89 9.23 20.77
C THR A 267 -16.16 7.82 21.32
N ARG A 268 -16.13 6.77 20.50
CA ARG A 268 -16.21 5.37 20.95
C ARG A 268 -14.84 4.75 21.23
N LEU A 269 -13.74 5.42 20.87
CA LEU A 269 -12.38 4.92 21.11
C LEU A 269 -12.16 4.70 22.61
N GLY A 270 -11.87 3.45 22.99
CA GLY A 270 -11.59 3.04 24.37
C GLY A 270 -10.11 2.76 24.62
N GLU A 271 -9.78 2.41 25.86
CA GLU A 271 -8.41 2.10 26.27
C GLU A 271 -7.82 0.88 25.55
N GLY A 272 -6.52 0.95 25.22
CA GLY A 272 -5.80 -0.12 24.54
C GLY A 272 -6.27 -0.36 23.10
N SER A 273 -7.01 0.59 22.53
CA SER A 273 -7.52 0.50 21.17
C SER A 273 -6.80 1.44 20.22
N ARG A 274 -6.93 1.13 18.93
CA ARG A 274 -6.53 2.01 17.85
C ARG A 274 -7.67 2.16 16.87
N MET A 275 -7.80 3.32 16.27
CA MET A 275 -8.84 3.64 15.32
C MET A 275 -8.24 4.22 14.05
N VAL A 276 -8.71 3.74 12.91
CA VAL A 276 -8.29 4.16 11.59
C VAL A 276 -9.50 4.65 10.82
N ILE A 277 -9.39 5.83 10.22
CA ILE A 277 -10.44 6.42 9.41
C ILE A 277 -9.93 6.51 7.98
N THR A 278 -10.56 5.79 7.05
CA THR A 278 -10.17 5.78 5.64
C THR A 278 -11.26 6.42 4.78
N GLY A 279 -10.85 7.20 3.78
CA GLY A 279 -11.82 7.80 2.86
C GLY A 279 -11.20 8.64 1.75
N ASP A 280 -12.06 9.16 0.88
CA ASP A 280 -11.71 10.01 -0.26
C ASP A 280 -12.58 11.27 -0.27
N ARG A 281 -11.97 12.46 -0.23
CA ARG A 281 -12.71 13.74 -0.18
C ARG A 281 -13.46 14.06 -1.47
N SER A 282 -13.06 13.43 -2.57
CA SER A 282 -13.65 13.65 -3.90
C SER A 282 -14.90 12.80 -4.13
N GLN A 283 -15.09 11.72 -3.36
CA GLN A 283 -16.15 10.73 -3.56
C GLN A 283 -17.22 10.81 -2.47
N VAL A 284 -17.78 12.00 -2.25
CA VAL A 284 -18.82 12.22 -1.23
C VAL A 284 -20.19 11.89 -1.82
N ASP A 285 -20.80 10.80 -1.36
CA ASP A 285 -22.12 10.32 -1.79
C ASP A 285 -23.28 10.84 -0.90
N LEU A 286 -23.00 11.80 -0.03
CA LEU A 286 -24.00 12.36 0.88
C LEU A 286 -25.02 13.25 0.12
N PRO A 287 -26.28 13.30 0.57
CA PRO A 287 -27.28 14.21 0.01
C PRO A 287 -26.80 15.67 -0.01
N ARG A 288 -27.22 16.43 -1.02
CA ARG A 288 -26.87 17.86 -1.15
C ARG A 288 -27.22 18.62 0.14
N GLY A 289 -26.25 19.42 0.62
CA GLY A 289 -26.37 20.22 1.84
C GLY A 289 -25.94 19.51 3.13
N VAL A 290 -25.69 18.19 3.08
CA VAL A 290 -25.14 17.45 4.22
C VAL A 290 -23.62 17.53 4.21
N GLN A 291 -23.02 17.97 5.33
CA GLN A 291 -21.58 18.04 5.46
C GLN A 291 -20.95 16.66 5.73
N SER A 292 -19.84 16.39 5.03
CA SER A 292 -19.04 15.19 5.25
C SER A 292 -18.26 15.29 6.55
N GLY A 293 -18.45 14.29 7.41
CA GLY A 293 -17.77 14.17 8.68
C GLY A 293 -16.27 13.98 8.56
N LEU A 294 -15.77 13.39 7.46
CA LEU A 294 -14.34 13.28 7.20
C LEU A 294 -13.67 14.66 7.05
N ARG A 295 -14.27 15.54 6.24
CA ARG A 295 -13.76 16.90 6.03
C ARG A 295 -13.79 17.72 7.32
N ASP A 296 -14.85 17.57 8.11
CA ASP A 296 -14.96 18.25 9.41
C ASP A 296 -13.96 17.72 10.44
N ALA A 297 -13.81 16.41 10.56
CA ALA A 297 -12.87 15.79 11.50
C ALA A 297 -11.43 16.20 11.20
N GLU A 298 -11.03 16.22 9.94
CA GLU A 298 -9.72 16.73 9.54
C GLU A 298 -9.48 18.16 10.03
N ARG A 299 -10.40 19.09 9.72
CA ARG A 299 -10.27 20.49 10.12
C ARG A 299 -10.25 20.67 11.64
N ILE A 300 -11.09 19.93 12.37
CA ILE A 300 -11.26 20.09 13.82
C ILE A 300 -10.10 19.45 14.59
N LEU A 301 -9.58 18.33 14.10
CA LEU A 301 -8.62 17.50 14.85
C LEU A 301 -7.16 17.71 14.43
N ALA A 302 -6.89 18.52 13.39
CA ALA A 302 -5.54 18.77 12.85
C ALA A 302 -4.50 19.22 13.90
N GLY A 303 -4.92 19.91 14.96
CA GLY A 303 -4.03 20.42 16.01
C GLY A 303 -3.86 19.49 17.22
N LEU A 304 -4.53 18.34 17.26
CA LEU A 304 -4.48 17.44 18.41
C LEU A 304 -3.25 16.51 18.34
N PRO A 305 -2.53 16.31 19.46
CA PRO A 305 -1.44 15.35 19.51
C PRO A 305 -1.97 13.92 19.35
N ASN A 306 -1.08 12.99 18.97
CA ASN A 306 -1.38 11.56 18.82
C ASN A 306 -2.44 11.21 17.75
N ILE A 307 -2.76 12.14 16.86
CA ILE A 307 -3.55 11.91 15.65
C ILE A 307 -2.65 12.08 14.43
N SER A 308 -2.64 11.10 13.53
CA SER A 308 -1.92 11.21 12.25
C SER A 308 -2.89 11.41 11.08
N PHE A 309 -2.52 12.29 10.16
CA PHE A 309 -3.22 12.47 8.88
C PHE A 309 -2.27 12.10 7.74
N ASN A 310 -2.63 11.08 6.98
CA ASN A 310 -1.83 10.53 5.89
C ASN A 310 -2.59 10.76 4.59
N TYR A 311 -1.95 11.48 3.67
CA TYR A 311 -2.55 11.93 2.42
C TYR A 311 -1.97 11.14 1.26
N PHE A 312 -2.83 10.48 0.50
CA PHE A 312 -2.48 9.76 -0.71
C PHE A 312 -2.91 10.56 -1.93
N THR A 313 -2.14 10.40 -2.99
CA THR A 313 -2.39 11.02 -4.29
C THR A 313 -2.59 9.95 -5.36
N SER A 314 -2.89 10.36 -6.61
CA SER A 314 -2.95 9.43 -7.74
C SER A 314 -1.63 8.68 -7.97
N LYS A 315 -0.48 9.26 -7.60
CA LYS A 315 0.84 8.62 -7.69
C LYS A 315 0.98 7.39 -6.80
N ASP A 316 0.20 7.34 -5.73
CA ASP A 316 0.19 6.25 -4.76
C ASP A 316 -0.75 5.09 -5.15
N VAL A 317 -1.44 5.23 -6.27
CA VAL A 317 -2.31 4.18 -6.80
C VAL A 317 -1.43 3.06 -7.33
N VAL A 318 -1.68 1.85 -6.83
CA VAL A 318 -1.00 0.64 -7.31
C VAL A 318 -2.04 -0.31 -7.83
N ARG A 319 -2.28 -0.22 -9.14
CA ARG A 319 -3.20 -1.08 -9.88
C ARG A 319 -2.43 -1.90 -10.92
N HIS A 320 -3.09 -2.93 -11.42
CA HIS A 320 -2.58 -3.68 -12.56
C HIS A 320 -2.35 -2.72 -13.76
N PRO A 321 -1.25 -2.86 -14.54
CA PRO A 321 -0.93 -1.95 -15.64
C PRO A 321 -2.07 -1.76 -16.64
N LEU A 322 -2.79 -2.83 -16.98
CA LEU A 322 -3.98 -2.76 -17.83
C LEU A 322 -5.09 -1.84 -17.26
N VAL A 323 -5.32 -1.87 -15.95
CA VAL A 323 -6.34 -1.02 -15.31
C VAL A 323 -5.90 0.44 -15.36
N ALA A 324 -4.61 0.73 -15.17
CA ALA A 324 -4.07 2.08 -15.33
C ALA A 324 -4.28 2.58 -16.77
N ALA A 325 -3.92 1.77 -17.77
CA ALA A 325 -4.10 2.11 -19.18
C ALA A 325 -5.58 2.33 -19.56
N ILE A 326 -6.52 1.56 -19.00
CA ILE A 326 -7.96 1.79 -19.19
C ILE A 326 -8.37 3.14 -18.61
N ILE A 327 -7.95 3.48 -17.38
CA ILE A 327 -8.30 4.76 -16.75
C ILE A 327 -7.78 5.92 -17.60
N GLU A 328 -6.51 5.87 -18.01
CA GLU A 328 -5.89 6.89 -18.87
C GLU A 328 -6.66 7.09 -20.18
N ALA A 329 -7.14 5.99 -20.79
CA ALA A 329 -7.94 6.07 -22.01
C ALA A 329 -9.30 6.78 -21.81
N TYR A 330 -9.97 6.56 -20.68
CA TYR A 330 -11.22 7.25 -20.34
C TYR A 330 -11.00 8.73 -19.96
N GLU A 331 -9.96 9.03 -19.17
CA GLU A 331 -9.61 10.40 -18.81
C GLU A 331 -9.25 11.24 -20.04
N ALA A 332 -8.61 10.64 -21.05
CA ALA A 332 -8.28 11.31 -22.32
C ALA A 332 -9.51 11.60 -23.20
N ASP A 333 -10.58 10.82 -23.07
CA ASP A 333 -11.87 11.04 -23.76
C ASP A 333 -12.70 12.12 -23.05
N GLU A 334 -12.77 12.09 -21.71
CA GLU A 334 -13.47 13.11 -20.92
C GLU A 334 -12.85 14.51 -21.02
N ALA A 335 -11.57 14.60 -21.40
CA ALA A 335 -10.85 15.85 -21.63
C ALA A 335 -11.05 16.47 -23.03
N GLN A 336 -11.76 15.79 -23.94
CA GLN A 336 -12.12 16.29 -25.28
C GLN A 336 -13.47 17.01 -25.30
#